data_AF-A0A2D7DYT5-F1
#
_entry.id   AF-A0A2D7DYT5-F1
#
_cell.length_a   1.000
_cell.length_b   1.000
_cell.length_c   1.000
_cell.angle_alpha   90.00
_cell.angle_beta   90.00
_cell.angle_gamma   90.00
#
_symmetry.space_group_name_H-M   'P 1'
#
loop_
_entity.id
_entity.type
_entity.pdbx_description
1 polymer ?
#
loop_
_entity_poly.entity_id
_entity_poly.type
_entity_poly.pdbx_seq_one_letter_code
_entity_poly.pdbx_strand_id
1 'polypeptide(L)'
;MSKFEFKISKDKFGNNFIKCFNSENHENVLAIMVEDIKDSFEEPLYLKRTIDVSIPVPSEEKRTIISIWYSTNENPDNLSSVIQAYFENYYSDELSNNNYSMQINKSGELFINKN
;
A
#
# COMPACT_ATOMS: atom_id res chain seq x y z
N MET A 1 -3.53 -13.84 -15.52
CA MET A 1 -2.98 -13.93 -14.14
C MET A 1 -2.51 -12.53 -13.75
N SER A 2 -2.75 -12.10 -12.51
CA SER A 2 -2.20 -10.84 -12.01
C SER A 2 -0.67 -10.90 -12.06
N LYS A 3 -0.03 -9.82 -12.54
CA LYS A 3 1.44 -9.65 -12.56
C LYS A 3 2.05 -9.61 -11.15
N PHE A 4 1.22 -9.40 -10.14
CA PHE A 4 1.63 -9.22 -8.75
C PHE A 4 0.95 -10.22 -7.82
N GLU A 5 1.71 -10.73 -6.87
CA GLU A 5 1.23 -11.57 -5.77
C GLU A 5 1.39 -10.82 -4.44
N PHE A 6 0.36 -10.84 -3.60
CA PHE A 6 0.36 -10.18 -2.30
C PHE A 6 0.29 -11.21 -1.17
N LYS A 7 1.14 -11.07 -0.15
CA LYS A 7 1.15 -11.95 1.03
C LYS A 7 1.22 -11.17 2.32
N ILE A 8 0.34 -11.51 3.25
CA ILE A 8 0.39 -11.01 4.62
C ILE A 8 1.61 -11.63 5.32
N SER A 9 2.36 -10.80 6.03
CA SER A 9 3.52 -11.15 6.85
C SER A 9 3.43 -10.46 8.20
N LYS A 10 4.22 -10.93 9.16
CA LYS A 10 4.38 -10.29 10.47
C LYS A 10 5.83 -9.93 10.71
N ASP A 11 6.06 -8.78 11.33
CA ASP A 11 7.39 -8.44 11.83
C ASP A 11 7.67 -9.18 13.15
N LYS A 12 8.85 -8.96 13.73
CA LYS A 12 9.25 -9.60 14.98
C LYS A 12 8.46 -9.14 16.21
N PHE A 13 7.69 -8.06 16.08
CA PHE A 13 6.82 -7.51 17.13
C PHE A 13 5.34 -7.89 16.92
N GLY A 14 5.04 -8.66 15.87
CA GLY A 14 3.70 -9.12 15.55
C GLY A 14 2.85 -8.12 14.75
N ASN A 15 3.45 -7.06 14.23
CA ASN A 15 2.76 -6.11 13.35
C ASN A 15 2.53 -6.75 11.98
N ASN A 16 1.30 -6.67 11.48
CA ASN A 16 0.97 -7.16 10.15
C ASN A 16 1.46 -6.17 9.10
N PHE A 17 1.93 -6.71 7.98
CA PHE A 17 2.22 -5.95 6.78
C PHE A 17 2.03 -6.84 5.56
N ILE A 18 1.86 -6.24 4.39
CA ILE A 18 1.65 -6.95 3.13
C ILE A 18 2.90 -6.80 2.28
N LYS A 19 3.41 -7.93 1.79
CA LYS A 19 4.51 -7.98 0.81
C LYS A 19 3.93 -8.16 -0.58
N CYS A 20 4.41 -7.37 -1.53
CA CYS A 20 4.16 -7.53 -2.96
C CYS A 20 5.35 -8.21 -3.63
N PHE A 21 5.09 -9.20 -4.48
CA PHE A 21 6.06 -9.93 -5.29
C PHE A 21 5.68 -9.86 -6.77
N ASN A 22 6.66 -10.07 -7.65
CA ASN A 22 6.37 -10.35 -9.06
C ASN A 22 5.89 -11.80 -9.17
N SER A 23 4.73 -12.05 -9.79
CA SER A 23 4.16 -13.41 -9.93
C SER A 23 5.06 -14.37 -10.71
N GLU A 24 5.97 -13.85 -11.54
CA GLU A 24 6.92 -14.65 -12.32
C GLU A 24 8.24 -14.88 -11.58
N ASN A 25 8.56 -14.05 -10.57
CA ASN A 25 9.76 -14.15 -9.76
C ASN A 25 9.51 -13.70 -8.30
N HIS A 26 9.32 -14.67 -7.41
CA HIS A 26 9.05 -14.43 -5.99
C HIS A 26 10.31 -14.18 -5.14
N GLU A 27 11.51 -14.19 -5.72
CA GLU A 27 12.76 -14.01 -4.96
C GLU A 27 12.89 -12.58 -4.41
N ASN A 28 12.27 -11.60 -5.07
CA ASN A 28 12.37 -10.19 -4.71
C ASN A 28 11.04 -9.61 -4.22
N VAL A 29 11.08 -9.01 -3.03
CA VAL A 29 9.97 -8.17 -2.52
C VAL A 29 10.01 -6.84 -3.27
N LEU A 30 8.97 -6.56 -4.05
CA LEU A 30 8.84 -5.32 -4.81
C LEU A 30 8.39 -4.17 -3.93
N ALA A 31 7.45 -4.45 -3.02
CA ALA A 31 6.88 -3.45 -2.13
C ALA A 31 6.43 -4.05 -0.80
N ILE A 32 6.38 -3.21 0.22
CA ILE A 32 5.74 -3.49 1.50
C ILE A 32 4.68 -2.42 1.77
N MET A 33 3.47 -2.85 2.13
CA MET A 33 2.37 -1.99 2.53
C MET A 33 2.03 -2.24 4.00
N VAL A 34 1.87 -1.18 4.77
CA VAL A 34 1.54 -1.24 6.20
C VAL A 34 0.37 -0.30 6.47
N GLU A 35 -0.71 -0.83 7.01
CA GLU A 35 -1.86 -0.07 7.47
C GLU A 35 -1.61 0.42 8.90
N ASP A 36 -1.88 1.71 9.14
CA ASP A 36 -1.79 2.40 10.43
C ASP A 36 -0.53 2.00 11.20
N ILE A 37 0.63 2.40 10.63
CA ILE A 37 1.96 2.06 11.13
C ILE A 37 2.05 2.28 12.64
N LYS A 38 2.45 1.23 13.36
CA LYS A 38 2.63 1.31 14.81
C LYS A 38 4.04 1.78 15.13
N ASP A 39 4.23 2.44 16.26
CA ASP A 39 5.55 2.90 16.73
C ASP A 39 6.59 1.77 16.88
N SER A 40 6.12 0.52 17.07
CA SER A 40 6.97 -0.66 17.14
C SER A 40 7.34 -1.26 15.78
N PHE A 41 6.81 -0.75 14.67
CA PHE A 41 7.08 -1.30 13.35
C PHE A 41 8.52 -0.99 12.92
N GLU A 42 9.25 -2.03 12.52
CA GLU A 42 10.58 -1.86 11.94
C GLU A 42 10.50 -1.67 10.43
N GLU A 43 10.89 -0.48 9.97
CA GLU A 43 10.92 -0.19 8.55
C GLU A 43 11.85 -1.14 7.78
N PRO A 44 11.44 -1.61 6.59
CA PRO A 44 12.26 -2.50 5.77
C PRO A 44 13.51 -1.78 5.26
N LEU A 45 14.69 -2.21 5.72
CA LEU A 45 15.99 -1.58 5.41
C LEU A 45 16.36 -1.56 3.92
N TYR A 46 15.81 -2.47 3.11
CA TYR A 46 16.13 -2.65 1.69
C TYR A 46 15.11 -1.99 0.75
N LEU A 47 14.08 -1.33 1.29
CA LEU A 47 13.08 -0.61 0.52
C LEU A 47 13.04 0.85 0.96
N LYS A 48 12.66 1.74 0.04
CA LYS A 48 12.51 3.16 0.34
C LYS A 48 11.05 3.49 0.59
N ARG A 49 10.74 4.15 1.72
CA ARG A 49 9.40 4.71 1.95
C ARG A 49 9.10 5.70 0.84
N THR A 50 8.04 5.44 0.09
CA THR A 50 7.77 6.13 -1.17
C THR A 50 6.54 7.00 -1.07
N ILE A 51 5.47 6.51 -0.45
CA ILE A 51 4.21 7.26 -0.35
C ILE A 51 3.40 6.77 0.84
N ASP A 52 2.63 7.69 1.42
CA ASP A 52 1.56 7.39 2.35
C ASP A 52 0.22 7.70 1.67
N VAL A 53 -0.73 6.77 1.78
CA VAL A 53 -2.05 6.88 1.17
C VAL A 53 -3.10 6.83 2.28
N SER A 54 -3.88 7.91 2.41
CA SER A 54 -4.98 8.00 3.36
C SER A 54 -6.30 7.64 2.68
N ILE A 55 -6.93 6.56 3.13
CA ILE A 55 -8.21 6.08 2.62
C ILE A 55 -9.32 6.23 3.66
N PRO A 56 -10.57 6.52 3.25
CA PRO A 56 -11.70 6.55 4.17
C PRO A 56 -12.18 5.13 4.45
N VAL A 57 -12.40 4.80 5.72
CA VAL A 57 -12.99 3.51 6.12
C VAL A 57 -14.50 3.71 6.27
N PRO A 58 -15.35 3.14 5.40
CA PRO A 58 -16.78 3.45 5.36
C PRO A 58 -17.51 3.16 6.67
N SER A 59 -17.02 2.22 7.47
CA SER A 59 -17.66 1.75 8.70
C SER A 59 -17.33 2.56 9.95
N GLU A 60 -16.31 3.44 9.95
CA GLU A 60 -15.76 3.97 11.21
C GLU A 60 -15.65 5.50 11.32
N GLU A 61 -16.12 6.30 10.37
CA GLU A 61 -15.82 7.77 10.30
C GLU A 61 -14.31 8.07 10.46
N LYS A 62 -13.46 7.07 10.18
CA LYS A 62 -12.01 7.12 10.32
C LYS A 62 -11.36 6.97 8.97
N ARG A 63 -10.08 7.31 8.95
CA ARG A 63 -9.21 7.09 7.80
C ARG A 63 -8.09 6.14 8.22
N THR A 64 -7.75 5.21 7.35
CA THR A 64 -6.57 4.36 7.48
C THR A 64 -5.46 4.95 6.64
N ILE A 65 -4.25 5.00 7.19
CA ILE A 65 -3.05 5.42 6.48
C ILE A 65 -2.30 4.17 6.06
N ILE A 66 -2.05 4.03 4.76
CA ILE A 66 -1.26 2.96 4.19
C ILE A 66 0.09 3.52 3.80
N SER A 67 1.12 3.13 4.53
CA SER A 67 2.51 3.45 4.20
C SER A 67 3.08 2.41 3.24
N ILE A 68 3.68 2.88 2.15
CA ILE A 68 4.20 2.03 1.07
C ILE A 68 5.70 2.24 0.93
N TRP A 69 6.46 1.16 1.14
CA TRP A 69 7.88 1.07 0.80
C TRP A 69 8.03 0.34 -0.52
N TYR A 70 8.85 0.88 -1.41
CA TYR A 70 9.07 0.31 -2.74
C TYR A 70 10.56 0.05 -2.99
N SER A 71 10.85 -0.98 -3.77
CA SER A 71 12.21 -1.33 -4.16
C SER A 71 12.77 -0.25 -5.09
N THR A 72 13.93 0.31 -4.72
CA THR A 72 14.62 1.31 -5.57
C THR A 72 15.28 0.69 -6.80
N ASN A 73 15.33 -0.65 -6.86
CA ASN A 73 15.91 -1.39 -7.98
C ASN A 73 14.90 -1.67 -9.09
N GLU A 74 13.64 -1.31 -8.89
CA GLU A 74 12.55 -1.51 -9.83
C GLU A 74 12.23 -0.24 -10.62
N ASN A 75 11.68 -0.39 -11.83
CA ASN A 75 11.25 0.74 -12.63
C ASN A 75 10.13 1.52 -11.89
N PRO A 76 10.26 2.84 -11.67
CA PRO A 76 9.21 3.68 -11.10
C PRO A 76 7.83 3.52 -11.76
N ASP A 77 7.77 3.21 -13.05
CA ASP A 77 6.51 2.96 -13.76
C ASP A 77 5.73 1.79 -13.14
N ASN A 78 6.43 0.78 -12.61
CA ASN A 78 5.82 -0.36 -11.94
C ASN A 78 5.22 0.00 -10.56
N LEU A 79 5.66 1.10 -9.93
CA LEU A 79 5.13 1.54 -8.63
C LEU A 79 3.63 1.81 -8.74
N SER A 80 3.21 2.57 -9.75
CA SER A 80 1.81 2.91 -9.98
C SER A 80 0.95 1.65 -10.14
N SER A 81 1.44 0.66 -10.89
CA SER A 81 0.76 -0.61 -11.12
C SER A 81 0.68 -1.46 -9.84
N VAL A 82 1.72 -1.46 -9.01
CA VAL A 82 1.73 -2.17 -7.72
C VAL A 82 0.74 -1.55 -6.74
N ILE A 83 0.73 -0.21 -6.64
CA ILE A 83 -0.21 0.53 -5.79
C ILE A 83 -1.64 0.25 -6.24
N GLN A 84 -1.92 0.38 -7.54
CA GLN A 84 -3.25 0.11 -8.09
C GLN A 84 -3.69 -1.34 -7.80
N ALA A 85 -2.85 -2.33 -8.10
CA ALA A 85 -3.17 -3.73 -7.87
C ALA A 85 -3.40 -4.04 -6.38
N TYR A 86 -2.68 -3.37 -5.47
CA TYR A 86 -2.90 -3.52 -4.03
C TYR A 86 -4.30 -3.02 -3.64
N PHE A 87 -4.66 -1.79 -4.04
CA PHE A 87 -5.97 -1.22 -3.73
C PHE A 87 -7.12 -1.99 -4.38
N GLU A 88 -6.93 -2.52 -5.59
CA GLU A 88 -7.91 -3.39 -6.25
C GLU A 88 -8.09 -4.75 -5.55
N ASN A 89 -7.09 -5.25 -4.81
CA ASN A 89 -7.22 -6.54 -4.11
C ASN A 89 -7.74 -6.40 -2.68
N TYR A 90 -7.37 -5.32 -1.98
CA TYR A 90 -7.65 -5.15 -0.55
C TYR A 90 -8.73 -4.12 -0.25
N TYR A 91 -9.06 -3.25 -1.22
CA TYR A 91 -10.03 -2.17 -1.06
C TYR A 91 -10.99 -2.07 -2.25
N SER A 92 -11.23 -3.18 -2.96
CA SER A 92 -12.12 -3.20 -4.13
C SER A 92 -13.52 -2.73 -3.79
N ASP A 93 -14.06 -3.19 -2.66
CA ASP A 93 -15.45 -2.93 -2.29
C ASP A 93 -15.62 -1.47 -1.84
N GLU A 94 -14.60 -0.94 -1.16
CA GLU A 94 -14.51 0.44 -0.75
C GLU A 94 -14.39 1.35 -1.96
N LEU A 95 -13.50 1.05 -2.91
CA LEU A 95 -13.11 1.95 -4.01
C LEU A 95 -13.90 1.76 -5.32
N SER A 96 -14.63 0.66 -5.48
CA SER A 96 -15.41 0.36 -6.70
C SER A 96 -16.63 1.27 -6.91
N ASN A 97 -17.08 1.98 -5.88
CA ASN A 97 -18.13 2.98 -6.04
C ASN A 97 -17.53 4.25 -6.68
N ASN A 98 -18.04 4.67 -7.85
CA ASN A 98 -17.54 5.79 -8.68
C ASN A 98 -17.51 7.19 -8.02
N ASN A 99 -17.64 7.29 -6.70
CA ASN A 99 -17.65 8.54 -5.95
C ASN A 99 -16.36 8.69 -5.14
N TYR A 100 -15.19 8.43 -5.72
CA TYR A 100 -13.92 8.78 -5.08
C TYR A 100 -13.08 9.74 -5.91
N SER A 101 -12.48 10.72 -5.26
CA SER A 101 -11.47 11.61 -5.82
C SER A 101 -10.13 11.41 -5.13
N MET A 102 -9.04 11.49 -5.88
CA MET A 102 -7.67 11.45 -5.33
C MET A 102 -7.08 12.86 -5.35
N GLN A 103 -6.50 13.27 -4.23
CA GLN A 103 -5.85 14.57 -4.06
C GLN A 103 -4.53 14.40 -3.30
N ILE A 104 -3.54 15.22 -3.59
CA ILE A 104 -2.33 15.29 -2.77
C ILE A 104 -2.53 16.41 -1.75
N ASN A 105 -2.39 16.10 -0.47
CA ASN A 105 -2.53 17.11 0.58
C ASN A 105 -1.25 17.95 0.74
N LYS A 106 -1.26 18.91 1.66
CA LYS A 106 -0.11 19.81 1.88
C LYS A 106 1.14 19.12 2.43
N SER A 107 1.00 17.94 3.05
CA SER A 107 2.10 17.10 3.53
C SER A 107 2.69 16.19 2.44
N GLY A 108 2.08 16.14 1.25
CA GLY A 108 2.51 15.28 0.14
C GLY A 108 1.90 13.88 0.18
N GLU A 109 0.92 13.63 1.04
CA GLU A 109 0.23 12.35 1.18
C GLU A 109 -0.91 12.25 0.15
N LEU A 110 -1.12 11.05 -0.39
CA LEU A 110 -2.23 10.80 -1.30
C LEU A 110 -3.51 10.61 -0.47
N PHE A 111 -4.49 11.48 -0.65
CA PHE A 111 -5.78 11.45 0.00
C PHE A 111 -6.86 10.96 -0.97
N ILE A 112 -7.51 9.85 -0.64
CA ILE A 112 -8.69 9.37 -1.38
C ILE A 112 -9.95 9.86 -0.65
N ASN A 113 -10.79 10.66 -1.28
CA ASN A 113 -12.00 11.21 -0.68
C ASN A 113 -13.24 10.64 -1.33
N LYS A 114 -14.24 10.30 -0.52
CA LYS A 114 -15.57 9.99 -1.03
C LYS A 114 -16.29 11.30 -1.37
N ASN A 115 -16.84 11.39 -2.58
CA ASN A 115 -17.68 12.50 -3.03
C ASN A 115 -19.13 12.33 -2.54
#